data_AF-A0A0N4WR12-F1
#
_entry.id   AF-A0A0N4WR12-F1
#
_cell.length_a   1.000
_cell.length_b   1.000
_cell.length_c   1.000
_cell.angle_alpha   90.00
_cell.angle_beta   90.00
_cell.angle_gamma   90.00
#
_symmetry.space_group_name_H-M   'P 1'
#
loop_
_entity.id
_entity.type
_entity.pdbx_description
1 polymer ?
#
loop_
_entity_poly.entity_id
_entity_poly.type
_entity_poly.pdbx_seq_one_letter_code
_entity_poly.pdbx_strand_id
1 'polypeptide(L)'
;MQRLLQLFLGYVMIAVISGITCNHLNSRGHCVYKGPDKRNWEQSEAYCESRYGQLPSIHNEVDIAAIKALGDAGECKSYWTIGQCRHGKCSWRDGSSFNLKKGEGRLWGTTDCRKEKCFVCETSKVMSDCEDWYKAGYKDDGEYSIVVNGKPFKVYCDMHTAGGGWVVFQRRVNGSESFWDRNWTEYRHGFGKIGMNTTFWLGNEALHQLTYKDPNVTMRVEMRGDRTTDAKNPNGYWWNHYFKFRVGPEETNYTLERLYINWKNIQGNASIARHDMTYSVGAKFSTVDRINDPRPECITQHKMGGWWLRNCALATLNGAYDISDQSTDGYNDGKH
;
A
#
# COMPACT_ATOMS: atom_id res chain seq x y z
N MET A 1 7.65 -21.53 -15.54
CA MET A 1 7.17 -22.16 -14.29
C MET A 1 6.29 -21.15 -13.57
N GLN A 2 4.98 -21.14 -13.84
CA GLN A 2 4.07 -20.09 -13.34
C GLN A 2 2.68 -20.69 -13.10
N ARG A 3 2.09 -20.41 -11.93
CA ARG A 3 0.86 -21.05 -11.38
C ARG A 3 -0.18 -19.97 -11.04
N LEU A 4 -1.47 -20.22 -11.35
CA LEU A 4 -2.65 -19.39 -11.02
C LEU A 4 -3.91 -20.28 -11.04
N LEU A 5 -4.98 -19.89 -10.33
CA LEU A 5 -6.31 -20.52 -10.19
C LEU A 5 -7.39 -19.44 -10.10
N GLN A 6 -8.64 -19.82 -10.30
CA GLN A 6 -9.81 -19.05 -9.88
C GLN A 6 -10.88 -19.94 -9.24
N LEU A 7 -11.79 -19.28 -8.50
CA LEU A 7 -13.07 -19.68 -7.90
C LEU A 7 -12.99 -20.03 -6.39
N PHE A 8 -13.90 -19.63 -5.47
CA PHE A 8 -15.34 -19.33 -5.52
C PHE A 8 -15.82 -18.30 -4.46
N LEU A 9 -17.08 -17.86 -4.65
CA LEU A 9 -18.02 -17.15 -3.76
C LEU A 9 -17.84 -17.39 -2.25
N GLY A 10 -17.68 -16.30 -1.50
CA GLY A 10 -17.87 -16.26 -0.05
C GLY A 10 -18.53 -14.93 0.30
N TYR A 11 -19.74 -14.99 0.86
CA TYR A 11 -20.41 -13.84 1.49
C TYR A 11 -19.46 -13.22 2.51
N VAL A 12 -19.01 -11.99 2.26
CA VAL A 12 -18.44 -11.13 3.30
C VAL A 12 -19.42 -9.99 3.45
N MET A 13 -20.00 -9.87 4.66
CA MET A 13 -20.72 -8.67 5.05
C MET A 13 -19.82 -7.48 4.75
N ILE A 14 -20.23 -6.65 3.79
CA ILE A 14 -19.65 -5.34 3.58
C ILE A 14 -20.11 -4.50 4.78
N ALA A 15 -19.45 -4.66 5.92
CA ALA A 15 -19.27 -3.53 6.79
C ALA A 15 -18.38 -2.58 5.98
N VAL A 16 -18.99 -1.58 5.35
CA VAL A 16 -18.26 -0.39 4.92
C VAL A 16 -17.80 0.27 6.22
N ILE A 17 -16.75 -0.26 6.83
CA ILE A 17 -15.97 0.53 7.76
C ILE A 17 -15.27 1.49 6.83
N SER A 18 -15.77 2.72 6.82
CA SER A 18 -15.16 3.88 6.20
C SER A 18 -13.72 3.96 6.73
N GLY A 19 -12.82 3.27 6.02
CA GLY A 19 -11.40 3.31 6.26
C GLY A 19 -10.99 4.77 6.28
N ILE A 20 -10.19 5.13 7.26
CA ILE A 20 -9.70 6.50 7.39
C ILE A 20 -8.84 6.77 6.15
N THR A 21 -9.44 7.52 5.23
CA THR A 21 -8.76 7.95 4.01
C THR A 21 -7.99 9.20 4.37
N CYS A 22 -6.67 9.08 4.44
CA CYS A 22 -5.78 10.23 4.54
C CYS A 22 -5.87 11.03 3.24
N ASN A 23 -6.81 11.97 3.22
CA ASN A 23 -7.07 12.84 2.06
C ASN A 23 -6.29 14.14 2.13
N HIS A 24 -5.87 14.55 3.33
CA HIS A 24 -5.12 15.78 3.55
C HIS A 24 -3.96 15.55 4.53
N LEU A 25 -2.87 16.27 4.27
CA LEU A 25 -1.69 16.32 5.12
C LEU A 25 -1.60 17.71 5.76
N ASN A 26 -1.20 17.76 7.02
CA ASN A 26 -0.85 19.03 7.65
C ASN A 26 0.59 19.45 7.28
N SER A 27 1.05 20.58 7.81
CA SER A 27 2.39 21.11 7.55
C SER A 27 3.54 20.20 7.99
N ARG A 28 3.26 19.16 8.79
CA ARG A 28 4.22 18.14 9.24
C ARG A 28 4.13 16.84 8.45
N GLY A 29 3.27 16.77 7.43
CA GLY A 29 3.02 15.54 6.67
C GLY A 29 2.18 14.50 7.41
N HIS A 30 1.58 14.85 8.54
CA HIS A 30 0.68 13.95 9.26
C HIS A 30 -0.69 13.91 8.59
N CYS A 31 -1.30 12.73 8.60
CA CYS A 31 -2.61 12.52 8.04
C CYS A 31 -3.67 13.17 8.92
N VAL A 32 -4.55 13.94 8.29
CA VAL A 32 -5.66 14.62 8.95
C VAL A 32 -6.98 14.06 8.42
N TYR A 33 -7.87 13.66 9.32
CA TYR A 33 -9.14 13.02 8.95
C TYR A 33 -10.29 13.41 9.89
N LYS A 34 -11.50 13.46 9.35
CA LYS A 34 -12.72 13.79 10.10
C LYS A 34 -13.16 12.61 10.97
N GLY A 35 -13.56 12.88 12.20
CA GLY A 35 -14.22 11.88 13.06
C GLY A 35 -15.61 11.48 12.52
N PRO A 36 -16.10 10.27 12.83
CA PRO A 36 -17.33 9.74 12.24
C PRO A 36 -18.60 10.46 12.71
N ASP A 37 -18.65 10.83 13.99
CA ASP A 37 -19.83 11.43 14.64
C ASP A 37 -19.47 12.71 15.40
N LYS A 38 -20.46 13.54 15.71
CA LYS A 38 -20.25 14.66 16.63
C LYS A 38 -20.05 14.14 18.05
N ARG A 39 -19.06 14.67 18.75
CA ARG A 39 -18.69 14.25 20.11
C ARG A 39 -18.30 15.48 20.94
N ASN A 40 -18.35 15.35 22.26
CA ASN A 40 -17.78 16.36 23.13
C ASN A 40 -16.24 16.31 23.06
N TRP A 41 -15.56 17.33 23.62
CA TRP A 41 -14.11 17.45 23.45
C TRP A 41 -13.33 16.23 24.01
N GLU A 42 -13.68 15.75 25.21
CA GLU A 42 -12.99 14.60 25.84
C GLU A 42 -13.19 13.31 25.05
N GLN A 43 -14.42 13.06 24.57
CA GLN A 43 -14.73 11.91 23.74
C GLN A 43 -14.03 11.97 22.38
N SER A 44 -13.89 13.17 21.80
CA SER A 44 -13.15 13.38 20.56
C SER A 44 -11.66 13.12 20.73
N GLU A 45 -11.05 13.65 21.79
CA GLU A 45 -9.63 13.41 22.09
C GLU A 45 -9.38 11.92 22.35
N ALA A 46 -10.19 11.28 23.19
CA ALA A 46 -10.09 9.85 23.47
C ALA A 46 -10.28 9.00 22.21
N TYR A 47 -11.17 9.41 21.29
CA TYR A 47 -11.31 8.74 19.99
C TYR A 47 -10.01 8.82 19.18
N CYS A 48 -9.42 10.01 19.03
CA CYS A 48 -8.19 10.18 18.27
C CYS A 48 -7.02 9.42 18.91
N GLU A 49 -6.89 9.46 20.25
CA GLU A 49 -5.87 8.73 21.01
C GLU A 49 -6.01 7.21 20.83
N SER A 50 -7.25 6.69 20.84
CA SER A 50 -7.52 5.25 20.59
C SER A 50 -7.09 4.77 19.19
N ARG A 51 -6.82 5.71 18.27
CA ARG A 51 -6.39 5.49 16.89
C ARG A 51 -4.97 6.00 16.62
N TYR A 52 -4.15 6.08 17.66
CA TYR A 52 -2.75 6.51 17.59
C TYR A 52 -2.57 7.89 16.93
N GLY A 53 -3.47 8.79 17.29
CA GLY A 53 -3.51 10.18 16.88
C GLY A 53 -3.88 11.09 18.04
N GLN A 54 -4.27 12.31 17.71
CA GLN A 54 -4.72 13.33 18.65
C GLN A 54 -5.63 14.32 17.91
N LEU A 55 -6.35 15.19 18.62
CA LEU A 55 -6.92 16.36 17.98
C LEU A 55 -5.80 17.22 17.35
N PRO A 56 -6.06 17.89 16.21
CA PRO A 56 -5.01 18.56 15.45
C PRO A 56 -4.41 19.72 16.23
N SER A 57 -3.09 19.85 16.10
CA SER A 57 -2.35 21.05 16.49
C SER A 57 -2.21 21.97 15.28
N ILE A 58 -2.50 23.26 15.47
CA ILE A 58 -2.54 24.24 14.39
C ILE A 58 -1.39 25.22 14.56
N HIS A 59 -0.45 25.19 13.61
CA HIS A 59 0.77 25.99 13.65
C HIS A 59 0.80 27.06 12.56
N ASN A 60 0.14 26.83 11.43
CA ASN A 60 0.15 27.73 10.27
C ASN A 60 -1.09 27.55 9.38
N GLU A 61 -1.14 28.32 8.28
CA GLU A 61 -2.26 28.32 7.34
C GLU A 61 -2.42 26.98 6.59
N VAL A 62 -1.35 26.19 6.43
CA VAL A 62 -1.42 24.87 5.79
C VAL A 62 -2.23 23.90 6.66
N ASP A 63 -2.03 23.93 7.98
CA ASP A 63 -2.81 23.10 8.92
C ASP A 63 -4.30 23.50 8.88
N ILE A 64 -4.58 24.81 8.81
CA ILE A 64 -5.94 25.34 8.70
C ILE A 64 -6.58 24.89 7.38
N ALA A 65 -5.85 24.96 6.27
CA ALA A 65 -6.33 24.53 4.96
C ALA A 65 -6.65 23.03 4.93
N ALA A 66 -5.78 22.19 5.52
CA ALA A 66 -5.99 20.75 5.61
C ALA A 66 -7.27 20.39 6.39
N ILE A 67 -7.53 21.06 7.50
CA ILE A 67 -8.76 20.88 8.30
C ILE A 67 -9.99 21.37 7.53
N LYS A 68 -9.91 22.53 6.87
CA LYS A 68 -11.03 23.09 6.09
C LYS A 68 -11.42 22.20 4.92
N ALA A 69 -10.45 21.54 4.28
CA ALA A 69 -10.68 20.67 3.15
C ALA A 69 -11.46 19.39 3.51
N LEU A 70 -11.47 19.01 4.80
CA LEU A 70 -12.29 17.90 5.32
C LEU A 70 -13.76 18.29 5.56
N GLY A 71 -14.12 19.56 5.39
CA GLY A 71 -15.46 20.05 5.68
C GLY A 71 -16.45 19.80 4.54
N ASP A 72 -17.58 19.19 4.90
CA ASP A 72 -18.73 19.08 4.00
C ASP A 72 -19.52 20.39 3.98
N ALA A 73 -20.08 20.74 2.82
CA ALA A 73 -20.73 22.03 2.51
C ALA A 73 -22.05 22.33 3.27
N GLY A 74 -22.17 21.96 4.56
CA GLY A 74 -23.32 22.31 5.39
C GLY A 74 -23.32 21.78 6.83
N GLU A 75 -22.73 20.61 7.12
CA GLU A 75 -22.91 19.93 8.41
C GLU A 75 -21.92 20.33 9.52
N CYS A 76 -20.66 20.58 9.16
CA CYS A 76 -19.57 20.78 10.10
C CYS A 76 -18.87 22.13 9.84
N LYS A 77 -19.31 23.17 10.56
CA LYS A 77 -18.75 24.54 10.46
C LYS A 77 -17.67 24.85 11.50
N SER A 78 -17.49 23.97 12.49
CA SER A 78 -16.49 24.13 13.56
C SER A 78 -16.00 22.77 14.04
N TYR A 79 -14.71 22.65 14.32
CA TYR A 79 -14.07 21.41 14.75
C TYR A 79 -13.37 21.57 16.10
N TRP A 80 -13.33 20.48 16.86
CA TRP A 80 -12.43 20.40 18.00
C TRP A 80 -10.95 20.37 17.56
N THR A 81 -10.11 21.01 18.37
CA THR A 81 -8.64 21.04 18.24
C THR A 81 -8.01 20.67 19.58
N ILE A 82 -6.70 20.44 19.59
CA ILE A 82 -5.96 20.08 20.80
C ILE A 82 -6.16 21.11 21.92
N GLY A 83 -6.18 20.66 23.18
CA GLY A 83 -6.47 21.47 24.37
C GLY A 83 -6.68 20.62 25.63
N GLN A 84 -7.41 21.18 26.60
CA GLN A 84 -7.97 20.47 27.77
C GLN A 84 -9.33 21.07 28.15
N CYS A 85 -10.25 20.24 28.63
CA CYS A 85 -11.54 20.64 29.20
C CYS A 85 -11.46 20.64 30.73
N ARG A 86 -11.77 21.77 31.38
CA ARG A 86 -11.91 21.86 32.85
C ARG A 86 -13.18 22.60 33.21
N HIS A 87 -14.08 21.95 33.95
CA HIS A 87 -15.37 22.52 34.37
C HIS A 87 -16.17 23.15 33.19
N GLY A 88 -16.17 22.50 32.02
CA GLY A 88 -16.86 23.01 30.83
C GLY A 88 -16.15 24.15 30.08
N LYS A 89 -14.91 24.51 30.47
CA LYS A 89 -14.08 25.51 29.77
C LYS A 89 -12.86 24.89 29.11
N CYS A 90 -12.59 25.27 27.86
CA CYS A 90 -11.35 24.90 27.16
C CYS A 90 -10.17 25.75 27.66
N SER A 91 -8.99 25.13 27.81
CA SER A 91 -7.69 25.78 28.03
C SER A 91 -6.59 25.02 27.26
N TRP A 92 -5.43 25.62 27.00
CA TRP A 92 -4.27 24.87 26.51
C TRP A 92 -3.70 23.97 27.60
N ARG A 93 -3.10 22.82 27.24
CA ARG A 93 -2.50 21.89 28.22
C ARG A 93 -1.34 22.53 28.98
N ASP A 94 -0.60 23.43 28.33
CA ASP A 94 0.53 24.18 28.92
C ASP A 94 0.11 25.40 29.76
N GLY A 95 -1.20 25.69 29.85
CA GLY A 95 -1.74 26.84 30.59
C GLY A 95 -1.54 28.19 29.91
N SER A 96 -1.01 28.23 28.69
CA SER A 96 -0.87 29.47 27.91
C SER A 96 -2.23 30.10 27.58
N SER A 97 -2.26 31.41 27.31
CA SER A 97 -3.48 32.11 26.94
C SER A 97 -3.83 31.92 25.45
N PHE A 98 -5.11 31.69 25.14
CA PHE A 98 -5.59 31.56 23.76
C PHE A 98 -5.43 32.89 23.01
N ASN A 99 -4.35 33.06 22.24
CA ASN A 99 -4.10 34.28 21.49
C ASN A 99 -4.48 34.12 20.00
N LEU A 100 -5.78 34.22 19.73
CA LEU A 100 -6.42 33.89 18.44
C LEU A 100 -6.26 34.96 17.35
N LYS A 101 -5.47 36.02 17.59
CA LYS A 101 -5.38 37.22 16.74
C LYS A 101 -4.21 37.22 15.73
N LYS A 102 -3.36 36.19 15.70
CA LYS A 102 -2.11 36.20 14.90
C LYS A 102 -2.22 35.67 13.46
N GLY A 103 -3.42 35.36 12.99
CA GLY A 103 -3.72 35.04 11.59
C GLY A 103 -5.07 35.66 11.22
N GLU A 104 -5.18 36.20 10.02
CA GLU A 104 -6.24 37.08 9.55
C GLU A 104 -7.66 36.54 9.83
N GLY A 105 -8.41 37.23 10.72
CA GLY A 105 -9.81 36.93 11.05
C GLY A 105 -10.01 35.96 12.24
N ARG A 106 -11.09 36.14 13.01
CA ARG A 106 -11.46 35.25 14.13
C ARG A 106 -11.90 33.86 13.59
N LEU A 107 -10.94 33.02 13.22
CA LEU A 107 -11.18 31.66 12.73
C LEU A 107 -11.39 30.64 13.85
N TRP A 108 -10.93 30.94 15.06
CA TRP A 108 -10.95 30.04 16.21
C TRP A 108 -11.52 30.73 17.43
N GLY A 109 -12.11 29.97 18.36
CA GLY A 109 -12.73 30.49 19.56
C GLY A 109 -13.03 29.39 20.57
N THR A 110 -13.18 29.75 21.84
CA THR A 110 -13.57 28.81 22.90
C THR A 110 -15.08 28.63 22.94
N THR A 111 -15.55 27.44 23.30
CA THR A 111 -16.97 27.15 23.55
C THR A 111 -17.08 26.14 24.71
N ASP A 112 -18.28 25.82 25.15
CA ASP A 112 -18.48 24.80 26.20
C ASP A 112 -18.04 23.43 25.67
N CYS A 113 -16.97 22.86 26.26
CA CYS A 113 -16.37 21.60 25.82
C CYS A 113 -17.26 20.37 26.02
N ARG A 114 -18.39 20.51 26.71
CA ARG A 114 -19.41 19.46 26.86
C ARG A 114 -20.37 19.38 25.67
N LYS A 115 -20.38 20.39 24.80
CA LYS A 115 -21.22 20.38 23.59
C LYS A 115 -20.68 19.39 22.57
N GLU A 116 -21.58 18.75 21.84
CA GLU A 116 -21.19 17.93 20.71
C GLU A 116 -20.83 18.78 19.51
N LYS A 117 -19.65 18.52 18.94
CA LYS A 117 -19.19 19.14 17.71
C LYS A 117 -18.51 18.10 16.83
N CYS A 118 -18.37 18.44 15.56
CA CYS A 118 -17.48 17.70 14.68
C CYS A 118 -16.05 17.83 15.22
N PHE A 119 -15.23 16.84 14.94
CA PHE A 119 -13.82 16.87 15.29
C PHE A 119 -13.00 16.27 14.17
N VAL A 120 -11.73 16.61 14.20
CA VAL A 120 -10.73 16.12 13.27
C VAL A 120 -9.66 15.44 14.11
N CYS A 121 -9.08 14.38 13.60
CA CYS A 121 -7.90 13.77 14.18
C CYS A 121 -6.70 14.01 13.26
N GLU A 122 -5.55 14.12 13.88
CA GLU A 122 -4.25 14.10 13.25
C GLU A 122 -3.51 12.84 13.71
N THR A 123 -2.84 12.13 12.80
CA THR A 123 -1.98 11.01 13.18
C THR A 123 -0.76 11.49 13.95
N SER A 124 -0.25 10.68 14.89
CA SER A 124 0.95 11.05 15.67
C SER A 124 2.25 11.01 14.87
N LYS A 125 2.24 10.35 13.70
CA LYS A 125 3.36 10.25 12.76
C LYS A 125 2.85 10.28 11.32
N VAL A 126 3.77 10.46 10.39
CA VAL A 126 3.54 10.21 8.97
C VAL A 126 3.22 8.74 8.77
N MET A 127 2.08 8.44 8.13
CA MET A 127 1.68 7.07 7.80
C MET A 127 2.26 6.70 6.44
N SER A 128 3.41 6.03 6.45
CA SER A 128 4.23 5.86 5.24
C SER A 128 4.13 4.46 4.62
N ASP A 129 3.51 3.51 5.31
CA ASP A 129 3.20 2.17 4.83
C ASP A 129 2.01 1.58 5.61
N CYS A 130 1.62 0.34 5.25
CA CYS A 130 0.53 -0.38 5.93
C CYS A 130 0.90 -0.81 7.35
N GLU A 131 2.18 -0.99 7.67
CA GLU A 131 2.62 -1.37 9.01
C GLU A 131 2.43 -0.20 9.99
N ASP A 132 2.64 1.04 9.53
CA ASP A 132 2.34 2.24 10.29
C ASP A 132 0.86 2.31 10.68
N TRP A 133 -0.04 2.06 9.73
CA TRP A 133 -1.48 1.97 9.97
C TRP A 133 -1.83 0.81 10.90
N TYR A 134 -1.21 -0.37 10.70
CA TYR A 134 -1.42 -1.52 11.56
C TYR A 134 -1.03 -1.25 13.01
N LYS A 135 0.13 -0.63 13.25
CA LYS A 135 0.61 -0.21 14.57
C LYS A 135 -0.29 0.86 15.19
N ALA A 136 -0.93 1.69 14.37
CA ALA A 136 -1.91 2.68 14.80
C ALA A 136 -3.29 2.10 15.18
N GLY A 137 -3.45 0.78 15.13
CA GLY A 137 -4.68 0.09 15.55
C GLY A 137 -5.68 -0.17 14.41
N TYR A 138 -5.30 0.10 13.16
CA TYR A 138 -6.14 -0.17 12.00
C TYR A 138 -5.89 -1.60 11.51
N LYS A 139 -6.87 -2.48 11.71
CA LYS A 139 -6.71 -3.93 11.53
C LYS A 139 -7.51 -4.51 10.38
N ASP A 140 -8.31 -3.70 9.70
CA ASP A 140 -9.15 -4.18 8.58
C ASP A 140 -8.36 -4.15 7.27
N ASP A 141 -8.50 -5.18 6.45
CA ASP A 141 -7.97 -5.17 5.08
C ASP A 141 -8.71 -4.11 4.25
N GLY A 142 -8.00 -3.44 3.36
CA GLY A 142 -8.66 -2.44 2.52
C GLY A 142 -7.73 -1.48 1.83
N GLU A 143 -8.33 -0.45 1.22
CA GLU A 143 -7.60 0.66 0.65
C GLU A 143 -7.21 1.65 1.75
N TYR A 144 -5.91 1.96 1.83
CA TYR A 144 -5.36 2.97 2.72
C TYR A 144 -4.61 4.02 1.90
N SER A 145 -4.50 5.22 2.46
CA SER A 145 -3.64 6.27 1.92
C SER A 145 -2.39 6.35 2.77
N ILE A 146 -1.23 6.17 2.14
CA ILE A 146 0.10 6.28 2.75
C ILE A 146 0.83 7.49 2.16
N VAL A 147 1.90 7.93 2.79
CA VAL A 147 2.73 9.04 2.31
C VAL A 147 4.00 8.50 1.69
N VAL A 148 4.15 8.67 0.38
CA VAL A 148 5.35 8.30 -0.38
C VAL A 148 5.97 9.58 -0.94
N ASN A 149 7.23 9.85 -0.60
CA ASN A 149 7.96 11.05 -0.99
C ASN A 149 7.16 12.36 -0.74
N GLY A 150 6.56 12.45 0.46
CA GLY A 150 5.78 13.63 0.89
C GLY A 150 4.41 13.79 0.25
N LYS A 151 3.95 12.83 -0.56
CA LYS A 151 2.64 12.89 -1.24
C LYS A 151 1.74 11.72 -0.81
N PRO A 152 0.42 11.96 -0.65
CA PRO A 152 -0.54 10.87 -0.46
C PRO A 152 -0.54 9.91 -1.65
N PHE A 153 -0.55 8.62 -1.36
CA PHE A 153 -0.53 7.54 -2.33
C PHE A 153 -1.41 6.39 -1.84
N LYS A 154 -2.31 5.91 -2.70
CA LYS A 154 -3.24 4.83 -2.33
C LYS A 154 -2.57 3.47 -2.46
N VAL A 155 -2.82 2.59 -1.50
CA VAL A 155 -2.36 1.20 -1.48
C VAL A 155 -3.47 0.29 -0.97
N TYR A 156 -3.38 -1.00 -1.29
CA TYR A 156 -4.17 -2.00 -0.59
C TYR A 156 -3.33 -2.57 0.56
N CYS A 157 -3.86 -2.51 1.77
CA CYS A 157 -3.24 -3.12 2.95
C CYS A 157 -3.90 -4.45 3.26
N ASP A 158 -3.07 -5.48 3.41
CA ASP A 158 -3.43 -6.73 4.06
C ASP A 158 -2.96 -6.65 5.53
N MET A 159 -3.95 -6.59 6.41
CA MET A 159 -3.81 -6.43 7.85
C MET A 159 -3.95 -7.74 8.62
N HIS A 160 -4.13 -8.88 7.95
CA HIS A 160 -4.36 -10.17 8.60
C HIS A 160 -3.27 -11.19 8.32
N THR A 161 -2.81 -11.29 7.08
CA THR A 161 -1.87 -12.33 6.66
C THR A 161 -0.54 -12.19 7.40
N ALA A 162 -0.05 -13.28 7.99
CA ALA A 162 1.26 -13.34 8.63
C ALA A 162 1.57 -12.18 9.61
N GLY A 163 0.56 -11.71 10.35
CA GLY A 163 0.71 -10.60 11.31
C GLY A 163 0.31 -9.22 10.79
N GLY A 164 -0.10 -9.11 9.53
CA GLY A 164 -0.65 -7.87 8.95
C GLY A 164 0.39 -6.78 8.66
N GLY A 165 -0.10 -5.63 8.20
CA GLY A 165 0.72 -4.48 7.85
C GLY A 165 1.39 -4.57 6.48
N TRP A 166 0.88 -5.42 5.59
CA TRP A 166 1.47 -5.65 4.27
C TRP A 166 0.92 -4.66 3.24
N VAL A 167 1.81 -3.96 2.56
CA VAL A 167 1.48 -3.24 1.31
C VAL A 167 1.41 -4.26 0.17
N VAL A 168 0.24 -4.42 -0.44
CA VAL A 168 0.09 -5.25 -1.64
C VAL A 168 0.50 -4.44 -2.86
N PHE A 169 1.66 -4.76 -3.45
CA PHE A 169 2.19 -4.04 -4.61
C PHE A 169 1.82 -4.70 -5.96
N GLN A 170 1.41 -5.97 -5.94
CA GLN A 170 0.95 -6.70 -7.11
C GLN A 170 -0.17 -7.66 -6.70
N ARG A 171 -1.21 -7.74 -7.54
CA ARG A 171 -2.24 -8.77 -7.41
C ARG A 171 -2.73 -9.21 -8.78
N ARG A 172 -2.91 -10.52 -8.97
CA ARG A 172 -3.52 -11.15 -10.16
C ARG A 172 -4.68 -12.02 -9.69
N VAL A 173 -5.92 -11.64 -9.99
CA VAL A 173 -7.13 -12.43 -9.64
C VAL A 173 -7.91 -12.89 -10.86
N ASN A 174 -7.71 -12.25 -12.00
CA ASN A 174 -8.36 -12.52 -13.28
C ASN A 174 -7.52 -11.90 -14.44
N GLY A 175 -7.94 -12.16 -15.67
CA GLY A 175 -7.34 -11.59 -16.88
C GLY A 175 -7.86 -10.22 -17.26
N SER A 176 -8.53 -9.49 -16.35
CA SER A 176 -9.16 -8.20 -16.69
C SER A 176 -8.16 -7.10 -17.02
N GLU A 177 -6.89 -7.30 -16.64
CA GLU A 177 -5.79 -6.38 -16.88
C GLU A 177 -4.64 -7.15 -17.51
N SER A 178 -4.19 -6.69 -18.67
CA SER A 178 -2.97 -7.24 -19.28
C SER A 178 -1.74 -6.71 -18.57
N PHE A 179 -0.79 -7.60 -18.29
CA PHE A 179 0.52 -7.28 -17.74
C PHE A 179 1.63 -7.50 -18.77
N TRP A 180 1.39 -8.35 -19.77
CA TRP A 180 2.48 -8.80 -20.62
C TRP A 180 2.91 -7.76 -21.66
N ASP A 181 2.00 -6.87 -22.05
CA ASP A 181 2.12 -5.88 -23.12
C ASP A 181 2.21 -4.42 -22.62
N ARG A 182 2.35 -4.21 -21.31
CA ARG A 182 2.46 -2.88 -20.71
C ARG A 182 3.84 -2.27 -20.90
N ASN A 183 3.87 -0.98 -21.21
CA ASN A 183 5.10 -0.24 -21.49
C ASN A 183 5.84 0.21 -20.21
N TRP A 184 7.03 0.81 -20.37
CA TRP A 184 7.87 1.26 -19.26
C TRP A 184 7.16 2.27 -18.36
N THR A 185 6.48 3.25 -18.97
CA THR A 185 5.77 4.32 -18.27
C THR A 185 4.60 3.77 -17.44
N GLU A 186 3.86 2.79 -17.97
CA GLU A 186 2.80 2.12 -17.24
C GLU A 186 3.35 1.33 -16.05
N TYR A 187 4.43 0.56 -16.24
CA TYR A 187 5.06 -0.16 -15.13
C TYR A 187 5.70 0.76 -14.10
N ARG A 188 6.21 1.92 -14.52
CA ARG A 188 6.73 2.98 -13.66
C ARG A 188 5.64 3.54 -12.75
N HIS A 189 4.50 3.93 -13.32
CA HIS A 189 3.43 4.62 -12.61
C HIS A 189 2.44 3.68 -11.91
N GLY A 190 2.36 2.42 -12.36
CA GLY A 190 1.34 1.48 -11.93
C GLY A 190 0.11 1.51 -12.85
N PHE A 191 -0.66 0.42 -12.79
CA PHE A 191 -1.87 0.23 -13.59
C PHE A 191 -2.83 -0.77 -12.93
N GLY A 192 -4.07 -0.78 -13.40
CA GLY A 192 -5.18 -1.48 -12.76
C GLY A 192 -5.74 -0.72 -11.57
N LYS A 193 -6.88 -1.17 -11.06
CA LYS A 193 -7.55 -0.57 -9.90
C LYS A 193 -7.08 -1.26 -8.62
N ILE A 194 -6.61 -0.51 -7.63
CA ILE A 194 -6.29 -1.04 -6.30
C ILE A 194 -7.57 -1.52 -5.62
N GLY A 195 -7.54 -2.71 -4.99
CA GLY A 195 -8.72 -3.28 -4.35
C GLY A 195 -8.57 -4.77 -4.00
N MET A 196 -9.51 -5.31 -3.22
CA MET A 196 -9.45 -6.70 -2.73
C MET A 196 -9.50 -7.74 -3.85
N ASN A 197 -10.43 -7.56 -4.79
CA ASN A 197 -10.72 -8.51 -5.87
C ASN A 197 -10.39 -7.92 -7.24
N THR A 198 -9.27 -7.19 -7.32
CA THR A 198 -8.83 -6.54 -8.54
C THR A 198 -7.41 -6.96 -8.90
N THR A 199 -7.10 -6.80 -10.18
CA THR A 199 -5.78 -7.09 -10.74
C THR A 199 -5.04 -5.78 -10.94
N PHE A 200 -3.85 -5.60 -10.36
CA PHE A 200 -3.12 -4.33 -10.44
C PHE A 200 -1.61 -4.49 -10.18
N TRP A 201 -0.85 -3.51 -10.68
CA TRP A 201 0.56 -3.28 -10.40
C TRP A 201 0.70 -1.89 -9.77
N LEU A 202 1.35 -1.79 -8.61
CA LEU A 202 1.43 -0.54 -7.86
C LEU A 202 2.30 0.54 -8.53
N GLY A 203 3.27 0.11 -9.33
CA GLY A 203 4.24 1.00 -9.97
C GLY A 203 5.65 0.82 -9.40
N ASN A 204 6.64 0.80 -10.29
CA ASN A 204 8.04 0.59 -9.93
C ASN A 204 8.59 1.74 -9.09
N GLU A 205 8.17 2.98 -9.36
CA GLU A 205 8.62 4.15 -8.60
C GLU A 205 8.13 4.05 -7.14
N ALA A 206 6.85 3.73 -6.93
CA ALA A 206 6.33 3.53 -5.58
C ALA A 206 7.04 2.37 -4.85
N LEU A 207 7.30 1.26 -5.56
CA LEU A 207 8.01 0.10 -5.03
C LEU A 207 9.46 0.42 -4.64
N HIS A 208 10.17 1.21 -5.46
CA HIS A 208 11.50 1.71 -5.14
C HIS A 208 11.47 2.50 -3.83
N GLN A 209 10.62 3.53 -3.74
CA GLN A 209 10.53 4.38 -2.54
C GLN A 209 10.20 3.58 -1.27
N LEU A 210 9.26 2.64 -1.36
CA LEU A 210 8.88 1.78 -0.24
C LEU A 210 10.03 0.88 0.23
N THR A 211 10.76 0.27 -0.70
CA THR A 211 11.83 -0.68 -0.38
C THR A 211 13.15 -0.02 0.02
N TYR A 212 13.36 1.25 -0.34
CA TYR A 212 14.54 2.02 0.06
C TYR A 212 14.43 2.64 1.46
N LYS A 213 13.21 2.81 1.98
CA LYS A 213 12.96 3.39 3.31
C LYS A 213 13.54 2.56 4.45
N ASP A 214 13.52 1.22 4.33
CA ASP A 214 14.07 0.30 5.33
C ASP A 214 14.95 -0.78 4.66
N PRO A 215 16.21 -0.96 5.07
CA PRO A 215 17.05 -2.02 4.50
C PRO A 215 16.55 -3.45 4.75
N ASN A 216 15.57 -3.67 5.64
CA ASN A 216 15.05 -4.97 6.07
C ASN A 216 13.64 -5.29 5.52
N VAL A 217 13.13 -4.55 4.54
CA VAL A 217 11.83 -4.85 3.93
C VAL A 217 11.73 -6.32 3.51
N THR A 218 10.64 -6.96 3.90
CA THR A 218 10.29 -8.34 3.54
C THR A 218 9.27 -8.37 2.42
N MET A 219 9.36 -9.36 1.54
CA MET A 219 8.39 -9.60 0.49
C MET A 219 7.75 -10.97 0.69
N ARG A 220 6.42 -11.00 0.67
CA ARG A 220 5.63 -12.24 0.65
C ARG A 220 5.06 -12.44 -0.75
N VAL A 221 5.21 -13.65 -1.29
CA VAL A 221 4.54 -14.07 -2.52
C VAL A 221 3.55 -15.15 -2.16
N GLU A 222 2.33 -15.04 -2.67
CA GLU A 222 1.26 -16.04 -2.52
C GLU A 222 0.66 -16.36 -3.88
N MET A 223 0.49 -17.66 -4.15
CA MET A 223 -0.07 -18.19 -5.39
C MET A 223 -1.15 -19.19 -5.01
N ARG A 224 -2.31 -19.06 -5.65
CA ARG A 224 -3.43 -20.00 -5.49
C ARG A 224 -3.67 -20.69 -6.81
N GLY A 225 -3.75 -22.00 -6.70
CA GLY A 225 -3.89 -23.11 -7.63
C GLY A 225 -3.17 -23.06 -8.97
N ASP A 226 -3.54 -24.00 -9.82
CA ASP A 226 -2.77 -24.45 -10.96
C ASP A 226 -3.70 -24.72 -12.15
N ARG A 227 -3.55 -23.91 -13.19
CA ARG A 227 -4.34 -23.92 -14.44
C ARG A 227 -3.72 -24.78 -15.54
N THR A 228 -2.64 -25.51 -15.26
CA THR A 228 -2.07 -26.42 -16.26
C THR A 228 -3.03 -27.60 -16.50
N THR A 229 -3.07 -28.10 -17.75
CA THR A 229 -3.95 -29.20 -18.16
C THR A 229 -3.79 -30.46 -17.31
N ASP A 230 -2.57 -30.71 -16.82
CA ASP A 230 -2.19 -31.88 -16.02
C ASP A 230 -1.89 -31.53 -14.56
N ALA A 231 -2.50 -30.45 -14.04
CA ALA A 231 -2.28 -29.98 -12.69
C ALA A 231 -2.59 -31.08 -11.65
N LYS A 232 -1.55 -31.56 -10.96
CA LYS A 232 -1.71 -32.55 -9.86
C LYS A 232 -2.48 -31.98 -8.66
N ASN A 233 -2.42 -30.67 -8.46
CA ASN A 233 -3.13 -29.98 -7.39
C ASN A 233 -3.72 -28.67 -7.93
N PRO A 234 -4.85 -28.74 -8.66
CA PRO A 234 -5.45 -27.58 -9.31
C PRO A 234 -5.87 -26.52 -8.29
N ASN A 235 -6.23 -26.91 -7.06
CA ASN A 235 -6.62 -26.00 -5.99
C ASN A 235 -5.48 -25.71 -4.98
N GLY A 236 -4.23 -25.94 -5.37
CA GLY A 236 -3.09 -25.80 -4.47
C GLY A 236 -2.89 -24.38 -3.93
N TYR A 237 -2.09 -24.25 -2.88
CA TYR A 237 -1.72 -22.95 -2.33
C TYR A 237 -0.24 -22.97 -2.01
N TRP A 238 0.47 -22.00 -2.59
CA TRP A 238 1.91 -21.86 -2.45
C TRP A 238 2.26 -20.45 -2.01
N TRP A 239 3.22 -20.34 -1.10
CA TRP A 239 3.71 -19.04 -0.65
C TRP A 239 5.18 -19.11 -0.26
N ASN A 240 5.85 -17.95 -0.22
CA ASN A 240 7.21 -17.77 0.31
C ASN A 240 7.37 -16.40 0.96
N HIS A 241 8.22 -16.32 1.99
CA HIS A 241 8.84 -15.08 2.44
C HIS A 241 10.26 -14.93 1.90
N TYR A 242 10.52 -13.72 1.42
CA TYR A 242 11.84 -13.22 1.06
C TYR A 242 12.18 -12.03 1.96
N PHE A 243 13.47 -11.85 2.20
CA PHE A 243 14.01 -10.81 3.07
C PHE A 243 14.89 -9.85 2.27
N LYS A 244 15.12 -8.67 2.85
CA LYS A 244 15.99 -7.63 2.28
C LYS A 244 15.58 -7.22 0.87
N PHE A 245 14.28 -7.23 0.57
CA PHE A 245 13.77 -6.86 -0.73
C PHE A 245 14.10 -5.39 -1.02
N ARG A 246 14.79 -5.12 -2.13
CA ARG A 246 15.20 -3.77 -2.52
C ARG A 246 15.19 -3.62 -4.03
N VAL A 247 14.49 -2.58 -4.49
CA VAL A 247 14.40 -2.19 -5.90
C VAL A 247 15.14 -0.87 -6.06
N GLY A 248 16.08 -0.81 -6.99
CA GLY A 248 16.86 0.40 -7.32
C GLY A 248 16.00 1.50 -7.93
N PRO A 249 16.55 2.71 -8.08
CA PRO A 249 15.82 3.82 -8.67
C PRO A 249 15.75 3.70 -10.20
N GLU A 250 14.98 4.59 -10.85
CA GLU A 250 14.77 4.58 -12.30
C GLU A 250 16.08 4.74 -13.10
N GLU A 251 17.06 5.47 -12.59
CA GLU A 251 18.38 5.67 -13.22
C GLU A 251 19.15 4.36 -13.36
N THR A 252 18.83 3.38 -12.51
CA THR A 252 19.37 2.01 -12.57
C THR A 252 18.37 1.02 -13.20
N ASN A 253 17.34 1.53 -13.87
CA ASN A 253 16.26 0.76 -14.49
C ASN A 253 15.54 -0.16 -13.49
N TYR A 254 15.26 0.36 -12.30
CA TYR A 254 14.58 -0.36 -11.23
C TYR A 254 15.18 -1.74 -10.96
N THR A 255 16.52 -1.83 -10.84
CA THR A 255 17.23 -3.11 -10.65
C THR A 255 16.73 -3.84 -9.40
N LEU A 256 16.59 -5.17 -9.45
CA LEU A 256 16.37 -5.98 -8.24
C LEU A 256 17.69 -6.09 -7.48
N GLU A 257 17.99 -5.09 -6.66
CA GLU A 257 19.27 -4.97 -5.97
C GLU A 257 19.47 -6.07 -4.92
N ARG A 258 18.40 -6.40 -4.18
CA ARG A 258 18.45 -7.40 -3.11
C ARG A 258 17.14 -8.17 -3.03
N LEU A 259 17.27 -9.49 -2.88
CA LEU A 259 16.22 -10.41 -2.50
C LEU A 259 16.90 -11.64 -1.90
N TYR A 260 16.49 -12.05 -0.70
CA TYR A 260 17.15 -13.13 0.03
C TYR A 260 16.14 -14.16 0.52
N ILE A 261 16.50 -15.45 0.42
CA ILE A 261 15.77 -16.56 1.04
C ILE A 261 16.73 -17.34 1.95
N ASN A 262 16.24 -17.74 3.12
CA ASN A 262 17.01 -18.60 4.02
C ASN A 262 16.83 -20.07 3.63
N TRP A 263 17.76 -20.60 2.83
CA TRP A 263 17.72 -22.00 2.36
C TRP A 263 17.69 -23.05 3.47
N LYS A 264 18.20 -22.74 4.67
CA LYS A 264 18.18 -23.65 5.83
C LYS A 264 16.83 -23.65 6.55
N ASN A 265 16.07 -22.58 6.42
CA ASN A 265 14.78 -22.40 7.07
C ASN A 265 13.84 -21.60 6.15
N ILE A 266 13.38 -22.28 5.09
CA ILE A 266 12.49 -21.67 4.11
C ILE A 266 11.13 -21.44 4.79
N GLN A 267 10.69 -20.19 4.77
CA GLN A 267 9.35 -19.82 5.20
C GLN A 267 8.42 -19.88 3.99
N GLY A 268 7.81 -21.04 3.78
CA GLY A 268 6.91 -21.27 2.66
C GLY A 268 7.12 -22.62 1.98
N ASN A 269 6.40 -22.81 0.87
CA ASN A 269 6.38 -24.04 0.07
C ASN A 269 6.41 -23.75 -1.44
N ALA A 270 6.62 -22.49 -1.85
CA ALA A 270 6.67 -22.09 -3.26
C ALA A 270 8.06 -22.24 -3.89
N SER A 271 9.14 -22.20 -3.08
CA SER A 271 10.51 -22.31 -3.62
C SER A 271 10.88 -23.76 -3.91
N ILE A 272 11.54 -24.00 -5.03
CA ILE A 272 12.07 -25.33 -5.39
C ILE A 272 13.58 -25.31 -5.65
N ALA A 273 14.32 -24.52 -4.86
CA ALA A 273 15.77 -24.32 -4.99
C ALA A 273 16.18 -23.65 -6.30
N ARG A 274 16.36 -24.42 -7.36
CA ARG A 274 17.00 -23.98 -8.60
C ARG A 274 16.18 -22.99 -9.45
N HIS A 275 14.88 -22.83 -9.19
CA HIS A 275 13.98 -21.96 -9.96
C HIS A 275 13.38 -20.81 -9.14
N ASP A 276 14.13 -20.33 -8.15
CA ASP A 276 13.67 -19.30 -7.22
C ASP A 276 13.88 -17.87 -7.77
N MET A 277 13.01 -16.95 -7.37
CA MET A 277 13.07 -15.53 -7.78
C MET A 277 14.38 -14.83 -7.39
N THR A 278 15.11 -15.35 -6.39
CA THR A 278 16.42 -14.83 -6.00
C THR A 278 17.47 -14.95 -7.11
N TYR A 279 17.26 -15.80 -8.12
CA TYR A 279 18.14 -15.87 -9.31
C TYR A 279 18.15 -14.55 -10.09
N SER A 280 17.04 -13.80 -10.04
CA SER A 280 16.90 -12.50 -10.71
C SER A 280 17.62 -11.35 -10.01
N VAL A 281 18.26 -11.56 -8.86
CA VAL A 281 19.00 -10.48 -8.16
C VAL A 281 20.12 -9.95 -9.05
N GLY A 282 20.16 -8.63 -9.20
CA GLY A 282 21.04 -7.88 -10.10
C GLY A 282 20.46 -7.62 -11.48
N ALA A 283 19.32 -8.22 -11.84
CA ALA A 283 18.66 -7.95 -13.10
C ALA A 283 17.96 -6.59 -13.10
N LYS A 284 18.01 -5.92 -14.25
CA LYS A 284 17.25 -4.70 -14.52
C LYS A 284 15.81 -5.06 -14.84
N PHE A 285 14.86 -4.21 -14.45
CA PHE A 285 13.47 -4.38 -14.86
C PHE A 285 13.38 -4.23 -16.37
N SER A 286 12.58 -5.05 -17.05
CA SER A 286 12.42 -4.98 -18.52
C SER A 286 10.95 -4.97 -18.89
N THR A 287 10.55 -4.24 -19.92
CA THR A 287 9.18 -4.15 -20.47
C THR A 287 9.18 -4.37 -21.99
N VAL A 288 8.01 -4.41 -22.63
CA VAL A 288 7.90 -4.65 -24.09
C VAL A 288 8.64 -3.62 -24.95
N ASP A 289 8.72 -2.39 -24.48
CA ASP A 289 9.34 -1.24 -25.13
C ASP A 289 10.74 -0.93 -24.59
N ARG A 290 11.16 -1.59 -23.51
CA ARG A 290 12.46 -1.38 -22.87
C ARG A 290 13.02 -2.68 -22.31
N ILE A 291 13.67 -3.45 -23.18
CA ILE A 291 14.32 -4.72 -22.84
C ILE A 291 15.75 -4.44 -22.34
N ASN A 292 16.05 -4.75 -21.07
CA ASN A 292 17.33 -4.40 -20.45
C ASN A 292 18.27 -5.60 -20.22
N ASP A 293 17.73 -6.80 -19.97
CA ASP A 293 18.48 -8.00 -19.56
C ASP A 293 18.11 -9.29 -20.34
N PRO A 294 16.82 -9.67 -20.51
CA PRO A 294 16.48 -10.92 -21.19
C PRO A 294 16.68 -10.84 -22.70
N ARG A 295 16.62 -12.00 -23.37
CA ARG A 295 16.40 -12.03 -24.81
C ARG A 295 15.01 -11.47 -25.16
N PRO A 296 14.84 -10.73 -26.27
CA PRO A 296 13.57 -10.09 -26.63
C PRO A 296 12.37 -11.04 -26.72
N GLU A 297 12.60 -12.30 -27.11
CA GLU A 297 11.56 -13.33 -27.26
C GLU A 297 10.87 -13.64 -25.94
N CYS A 298 11.56 -13.46 -24.82
CA CYS A 298 11.01 -13.72 -23.49
C CYS A 298 9.90 -12.73 -23.14
N ILE A 299 10.01 -11.49 -23.60
CA ILE A 299 8.96 -10.49 -23.41
C ILE A 299 7.93 -10.57 -24.53
N THR A 300 8.37 -10.71 -25.79
CA THR A 300 7.49 -10.61 -26.96
C THR A 300 6.75 -11.92 -27.28
N GLN A 301 7.48 -13.03 -27.46
CA GLN A 301 6.92 -14.32 -27.86
C GLN A 301 6.36 -15.09 -26.67
N HIS A 302 7.13 -15.18 -25.58
CA HIS A 302 6.74 -15.89 -24.36
C HIS A 302 5.84 -15.07 -23.43
N LYS A 303 5.59 -13.79 -23.75
CA LYS A 303 4.66 -12.90 -23.05
C LYS A 303 4.88 -12.90 -21.52
N MET A 304 6.15 -12.87 -21.09
CA MET A 304 6.53 -12.91 -19.68
C MET A 304 6.23 -11.61 -18.92
N GLY A 305 5.93 -10.53 -19.65
CA GLY A 305 5.60 -9.22 -19.11
C GLY A 305 6.75 -8.51 -18.41
N GLY A 306 6.40 -7.38 -17.81
CA GLY A 306 7.38 -6.50 -17.19
C GLY A 306 7.94 -7.13 -15.91
N TRP A 307 9.23 -7.47 -15.87
CA TRP A 307 9.84 -8.14 -14.72
C TRP A 307 11.37 -8.05 -14.70
N TRP A 308 11.97 -8.51 -13.60
CA TRP A 308 13.42 -8.73 -13.47
C TRP A 308 13.83 -10.04 -14.14
N LEU A 309 13.94 -10.03 -15.47
CA LEU A 309 14.09 -11.22 -16.31
C LEU A 309 15.57 -11.58 -16.60
N ARG A 310 16.33 -11.98 -15.59
CA ARG A 310 17.74 -12.40 -15.80
C ARG A 310 17.83 -13.58 -16.75
N ASN A 311 18.48 -13.41 -17.92
CA ASN A 311 18.58 -14.45 -18.94
C ASN A 311 17.23 -15.16 -19.21
N CYS A 312 16.13 -14.41 -19.24
CA CYS A 312 14.78 -14.94 -19.22
C CYS A 312 14.51 -15.70 -17.91
N ALA A 313 14.08 -14.97 -16.88
CA ALA A 313 13.99 -15.48 -15.52
C ALA A 313 13.18 -16.78 -15.40
N LEU A 314 13.52 -17.58 -14.39
CA LEU A 314 12.87 -18.85 -14.12
C LEU A 314 11.44 -18.68 -13.55
N ALA A 315 11.11 -17.47 -13.11
CA ALA A 315 9.78 -17.07 -12.67
C ALA A 315 9.45 -15.60 -13.00
N THR A 316 8.27 -15.34 -13.57
CA THR A 316 7.60 -14.04 -13.68
C THR A 316 6.17 -14.05 -13.14
N LEU A 317 5.81 -13.14 -12.24
CA LEU A 317 4.42 -13.04 -11.77
C LEU A 317 3.54 -12.19 -12.70
N ASN A 318 4.13 -11.65 -13.77
CA ASN A 318 3.53 -10.63 -14.63
C ASN A 318 3.27 -11.14 -16.07
N GLY A 319 3.35 -12.45 -16.29
CA GLY A 319 3.05 -13.05 -17.59
C GLY A 319 1.57 -12.91 -18.01
N ALA A 320 1.30 -13.26 -19.27
CA ALA A 320 -0.05 -13.36 -19.80
C ALA A 320 -0.94 -14.25 -18.92
N TYR A 321 -2.21 -13.85 -18.76
CA TYR A 321 -3.14 -14.52 -17.84
C TYR A 321 -3.78 -15.77 -18.45
N ASP A 322 -4.08 -15.70 -19.74
CA ASP A 322 -4.69 -16.79 -20.51
C ASP A 322 -3.61 -17.57 -21.27
N ILE A 323 -3.64 -18.88 -21.11
CA ILE A 323 -2.75 -19.83 -21.77
C ILE A 323 -3.34 -20.11 -23.16
N SER A 324 -2.84 -19.45 -24.20
CA SER A 324 -3.02 -19.95 -25.57
C SER A 324 -2.03 -21.09 -25.81
N ASP A 325 -2.40 -22.12 -26.58
CA ASP A 325 -1.65 -23.37 -26.84
C ASP A 325 -0.16 -23.23 -27.19
N GLN A 326 0.32 -22.02 -27.51
CA GLN A 326 1.73 -21.70 -27.73
C GLN A 326 2.57 -21.48 -26.47
N SER A 327 1.99 -21.52 -25.26
CA SER A 327 2.71 -21.23 -24.00
C SER A 327 3.10 -22.48 -23.18
N THR A 328 3.00 -23.68 -23.76
CA THR A 328 3.35 -24.95 -23.09
C THR A 328 4.86 -25.07 -22.81
N ASP A 329 5.68 -24.34 -23.57
CA ASP A 329 7.12 -24.28 -23.36
C ASP A 329 7.49 -23.02 -22.57
N GLY A 330 7.36 -23.09 -21.24
CA GLY A 330 8.17 -22.20 -20.41
C GLY A 330 9.63 -22.40 -20.82
N TYR A 331 10.33 -21.31 -21.19
CA TYR A 331 11.70 -21.30 -21.72
C TYR A 331 12.54 -22.46 -21.16
N ASN A 332 12.60 -23.55 -21.93
CA ASN A 332 13.50 -24.66 -21.69
C ASN A 332 14.86 -24.11 -22.11
N ASP A 333 15.71 -23.75 -21.14
CA ASP A 333 17.15 -23.68 -21.40
C ASP A 333 17.54 -25.09 -21.89
N GLY A 334 17.65 -25.23 -23.20
CA GLY A 334 17.95 -26.48 -23.86
C GLY A 334 19.26 -27.03 -23.34
N LYS A 335 19.17 -27.92 -22.36
CA LYS A 335 20.18 -28.91 -21.99
C LYS A 335 19.50 -30.16 -21.43
N HIS A 336 19.23 -31.11 -22.32
CA HIS A 336 19.81 -32.45 -22.24
C HIS A 336 20.04 -32.98 -23.64
#